data_AF-A0A7K2MMU2-F1
#
_entry.id   AF-A0A7K2MMU2-F1
#
_cell.length_a   1.000
_cell.length_b   1.000
_cell.length_c   1.000
_cell.angle_alpha   90.00
_cell.angle_beta   90.00
_cell.angle_gamma   90.00
#
_symmetry.space_group_name_H-M   'P 1'
#
loop_
_entity.id
_entity.type
_entity.pdbx_description
1 polymer ?
#
loop_
_entity_poly.entity_id
_entity_poly.type
_entity_poly.pdbx_seq_one_letter_code
_entity_poly.pdbx_strand_id
1 'polypeptide(L)' 'YDAVEAAAADLELRGEAVVMRPLGHLSAPYPGRLRDLIAGSLPPAAVTMRAVAELDTGIGQAFADVAVR' A
#
# COMPACT_ATOMS: atom_id res chain seq x y z
N TYR A 1 4.53 -5.88 -8.02
CA TYR A 1 3.94 -4.62 -7.52
C TYR A 1 2.87 -4.24 -8.50
N ASP A 2 1.63 -4.20 -8.05
CA ASP A 2 0.45 -4.12 -8.90
C ASP A 2 -0.65 -3.27 -8.25
N ALA A 3 -0.84 -3.39 -6.93
CA ALA A 3 -1.84 -2.64 -6.20
C ALA A 3 -1.43 -2.27 -4.76
N VAL A 4 -2.17 -1.34 -4.17
CA VAL A 4 -2.35 -1.17 -2.73
C VAL A 4 -3.55 -2.02 -2.32
N GLU A 5 -3.34 -2.85 -1.30
CA GLU A 5 -4.40 -3.67 -0.71
C GLU A 5 -4.87 -3.05 0.61
N ALA A 6 -6.17 -2.88 0.74
CA ALA A 6 -6.81 -2.42 1.97
C ALA A 6 -7.87 -3.43 2.41
N ALA A 7 -7.94 -3.69 3.72
CA ALA A 7 -8.98 -4.50 4.32
C ALA A 7 -9.44 -3.84 5.63
N ALA A 8 -10.75 -3.78 5.82
CA ALA A 8 -11.35 -3.28 7.05
C ALA A 8 -11.90 -4.46 7.85
N ALA A 9 -11.74 -4.42 9.16
CA ALA A 9 -12.29 -5.43 10.06
C ALA A 9 -12.63 -4.79 11.41
N ASP A 10 -13.71 -5.26 12.03
CA ASP A 10 -13.96 -5.03 13.44
C ASP A 10 -13.07 -5.97 14.25
N LEU A 11 -12.41 -5.43 15.27
CA LEU A 11 -11.58 -6.17 16.21
C LEU A 11 -12.12 -5.95 17.62
N GLU A 12 -12.40 -7.04 18.33
CA GLU A 12 -12.87 -7.02 19.71
C GLU A 12 -12.01 -7.96 20.57
N LEU A 13 -11.55 -7.48 21.73
CA LEU A 13 -10.89 -8.33 22.71
C LEU A 13 -11.96 -9.04 23.57
N ARG A 14 -11.98 -10.38 23.53
CA ARG A 14 -12.85 -11.24 24.35
C ARG A 14 -12.00 -12.12 25.26
N GLY A 15 -11.82 -11.67 26.49
CA GLY A 15 -10.90 -12.31 27.44
C GLY A 15 -9.47 -12.21 26.92
N GLU A 16 -8.85 -13.36 26.66
CA GLU A 16 -7.48 -13.45 26.12
C GLU A 16 -7.42 -13.54 24.59
N ALA A 17 -8.56 -13.56 23.89
CA ALA A 17 -8.62 -13.71 22.44
C ALA A 17 -9.03 -12.42 21.74
N VAL A 18 -8.39 -12.09 20.62
CA VAL A 18 -8.87 -11.07 19.67
C VAL A 18 -9.81 -11.74 18.67
N VAL A 19 -11.07 -11.34 18.67
CA VAL A 19 -12.08 -11.76 17.70
C VAL A 19 -12.15 -10.73 16.58
N MET A 20 -12.07 -11.19 15.34
CA MET A 20 -12.03 -10.35 14.15
C MET A 20 -13.23 -10.67 13.26
N ARG A 21 -13.95 -9.64 12.85
CA ARG A 21 -15.01 -9.73 11.84
C ARG A 21 -14.60 -8.89 10.62
N PRO A 22 -14.36 -9.50 9.45
CA PRO A 22 -14.03 -8.73 8.26
C PRO A 22 -15.24 -7.88 7.83
N LEU A 23 -14.97 -6.64 7.45
CA LEU A 23 -15.96 -5.69 6.95
C LEU A 23 -15.90 -5.57 5.43
N GLY A 24 -14.71 -5.75 4.85
CA GLY A 24 -14.52 -5.72 3.41
C GLY A 24 -13.04 -5.60 3.03
N HIS A 25 -12.78 -5.66 1.74
CA HIS A 25 -11.46 -5.44 1.17
C HIS A 25 -11.55 -4.67 -0.15
N LEU A 26 -10.45 -4.02 -0.50
CA LEU A 26 -10.28 -3.21 -1.69
C LEU A 26 -8.85 -3.43 -2.22
N SER A 27 -8.75 -3.77 -3.50
CA SER A 27 -7.49 -3.73 -4.25
C SER A 27 -7.53 -2.53 -5.19
N ALA A 28 -6.52 -1.67 -5.10
CA ALA A 28 -6.43 -0.45 -5.89
C ALA A 28 -5.10 -0.41 -6.65
N PRO A 29 -5.11 -0.41 -8.00
CA PRO A 29 -3.88 -0.42 -8.76
C PRO A 29 -3.08 0.87 -8.56
N TYR A 30 -1.75 0.77 -8.52
CA TYR A 30 -0.90 1.96 -8.52
C TYR A 30 -1.10 2.78 -9.80
N PRO A 31 -1.02 4.13 -9.73
CA PRO A 31 -0.94 4.97 -10.92
C PRO A 31 0.21 4.51 -11.82
N GLY A 32 0.00 4.46 -13.13
CA GLY A 32 0.96 3.89 -14.09
C GLY A 32 2.39 4.40 -13.91
N ARG A 33 2.56 5.73 -13.78
CA ARG A 33 3.87 6.36 -13.53
C ARG A 33 4.59 5.83 -12.28
N LEU A 34 3.84 5.60 -11.21
CA LEU A 34 4.39 5.15 -9.93
C LEU A 34 4.72 3.66 -10.00
N ARG A 35 3.84 2.87 -10.63
CA ARG A 35 4.10 1.46 -10.93
C ARG A 35 5.39 1.32 -11.74
N ASP A 36 5.57 2.12 -12.79
CA ASP A 36 6.76 2.05 -13.64
C ASP A 36 8.04 2.51 -12.90
N LEU A 37 7.93 3.48 -12.00
CA LEU A 37 9.04 3.88 -11.12
C LEU A 37 9.44 2.77 -10.13
N ILE A 38 8.46 2.08 -9.55
CA ILE A 38 8.73 0.91 -8.69
C ILE A 38 9.44 -0.17 -9.52
N ALA A 39 8.95 -0.45 -10.73
CA ALA A 39 9.56 -1.39 -11.68
C ALA A 39 11.06 -1.13 -11.89
N GLY A 40 11.37 0.11 -12.24
CA GLY A 40 12.73 0.54 -12.55
C GLY A 40 13.64 0.66 -11.32
N SER A 41 13.10 0.54 -10.12
CA SER A 41 13.86 0.66 -8.87
C SER A 41 14.12 -0.69 -8.20
N LEU A 42 13.62 -1.79 -8.75
CA LEU A 42 13.90 -3.12 -8.23
C LEU A 42 15.31 -3.58 -8.62
N PRO A 43 15.97 -4.39 -7.77
CA PRO A 43 17.23 -5.02 -8.12
C PRO A 43 17.14 -5.73 -9.50
N PRO A 44 18.20 -5.63 -10.33
CA PRO A 44 19.55 -5.11 -10.03
C PRO A 44 19.74 -3.61 -10.33
N ALA A 45 18.66 -2.84 -10.56
CA ALA A 45 18.79 -1.43 -10.93
C ALA A 45 19.47 -0.60 -9.84
N ALA A 46 20.35 0.33 -10.23
CA ALA A 46 20.87 1.34 -9.33
C ALA A 46 19.79 2.39 -9.05
N VAL A 47 19.55 2.68 -7.78
CA VAL A 47 18.53 3.64 -7.34
C VAL A 47 19.18 4.84 -6.68
N THR A 48 18.75 6.04 -7.05
CA THR A 48 19.22 7.28 -6.41
C THR A 48 18.39 7.59 -5.17
N MET A 49 18.95 8.30 -4.20
CA MET A 49 18.17 8.76 -3.04
C MET A 49 17.01 9.70 -3.43
N ARG A 50 17.10 10.38 -4.58
CA ARG A 50 15.96 11.12 -5.14
C ARG A 50 14.82 10.19 -5.51
N ALA A 51 15.11 9.12 -6.26
CA ALA A 51 14.10 8.14 -6.65
C ALA A 51 13.47 7.46 -5.42
N VAL A 52 14.25 7.21 -4.36
CA VAL A 52 13.72 6.71 -3.08
C VAL A 52 12.73 7.70 -2.47
N ALA A 53 13.06 9.00 -2.40
CA ALA A 53 12.16 10.01 -1.85
C ALA A 53 10.88 10.19 -2.70
N GLU A 54 11.00 10.11 -4.02
CA GLU A 54 9.85 10.15 -4.94
C GLU A 54 8.93 8.94 -4.75
N LEU A 55 9.51 7.73 -4.60
CA LEU A 55 8.78 6.51 -4.30
C LEU A 55 8.05 6.59 -2.96
N ASP A 56 8.73 7.01 -1.90
CA ASP A 56 8.16 7.17 -0.56
C ASP A 56 6.92 8.07 -0.58
N THR A 57 7.05 9.25 -1.19
CA THR A 57 5.96 10.22 -1.32
C THR A 57 4.81 9.64 -2.16
N GLY A 58 5.12 9.07 -3.32
CA GLY A 58 4.11 8.56 -4.24
C GLY A 58 3.34 7.36 -3.69
N ILE A 59 4.03 6.44 -3.02
CA ILE A 59 3.41 5.30 -2.35
C ILE A 59 2.53 5.78 -1.18
N GLY A 60 3.02 6.72 -0.37
CA GLY A 60 2.24 7.30 0.74
C GLY A 60 0.94 7.95 0.25
N GLN A 61 1.00 8.71 -0.85
CA GLN A 61 -0.19 9.29 -1.48
C GLN A 61 -1.16 8.22 -2.00
N ALA A 62 -0.65 7.17 -2.65
CA ALA A 62 -1.49 6.06 -3.11
C ALA A 62 -2.21 5.35 -1.95
N PHE A 63 -1.53 5.17 -0.81
CA PHE A 63 -2.17 4.64 0.41
C PHE A 63 -3.24 5.59 0.96
N ALA A 64 -2.97 6.90 1.00
CA ALA A 64 -3.94 7.90 1.46
C ALA A 64 -5.19 7.93 0.57
N ASP A 65 -5.03 7.85 -0.74
CA ASP A 65 -6.13 7.81 -1.71
C ASP A 65 -7.01 6.56 -1.53
N VAL A 66 -6.41 5.42 -1.14
CA VAL A 66 -7.16 4.19 -0.83
C VAL A 66 -7.88 4.29 0.51
N ALA A 67 -7.27 4.92 1.52
CA ALA A 67 -7.82 5.03 2.85
C ALA A 67 -9.13 5.85 2.94
N VAL A 68 -9.38 6.73 1.96
CA VAL A 68 -10.60 7.57 1.90
C VAL A 68 -11.73 6.95 1.07
N ARG A 69 -11.58 5.70 0.61
CA ARG A 69 -12.57 4.96 -0.20
C ARG A 69 -13.29 3.91 0.62
#